data_AF-A0A3B8WVT8-F1
#
_entry.id   AF-A0A3B8WVT8-F1
#
_cell.length_a   1.000
_cell.length_b   1.000
_cell.length_c   1.000
_cell.angle_alpha   90.00
_cell.angle_beta   90.00
_cell.angle_gamma   90.00
#
_symmetry.space_group_name_H-M   'P 1'
#
loop_
_entity.id
_entity.type
_entity.pdbx_description
1 polymer ?
#
loop_
_entity_poly.entity_id
_entity_poly.type
_entity_poly.pdbx_seq_one_letter_code
_entity_poly.pdbx_strand_id
1 'polypeptide(L)' 'MDITELLAFSVKQGSSDLHLSAGLPPMIRVDGDVKRINVPEMDHTQVHDMV' A
#
# COMPACT_ATOMS: atom_id res chain seq x y z
N MET A 1 -3.22 -8.62 -5.49
CA MET A 1 -3.92 -7.49 -4.88
C MET A 1 -3.93 -6.39 -5.91
N ASP A 2 -5.09 -5.88 -6.29
CA ASP A 2 -5.17 -4.71 -7.19
C ASP A 2 -5.12 -3.39 -6.39
N ILE A 3 -4.99 -2.26 -7.08
CA ILE A 3 -4.93 -0.94 -6.43
C ILE A 3 -6.25 -0.58 -5.73
N THR A 4 -7.39 -1.06 -6.23
CA THR A 4 -8.71 -0.82 -5.66
C THR A 4 -8.86 -1.50 -4.29
N GLU A 5 -8.39 -2.74 -4.18
CA GLU A 5 -8.35 -3.51 -2.94
C GLU A 5 -7.45 -2.83 -1.90
N LEU A 6 -6.28 -2.33 -2.30
CA LEU A 6 -5.35 -1.60 -1.43
C LEU A 6 -5.95 -0.27 -0.93
N LEU A 7 -6.63 0.47 -1.81
CA LEU A 7 -7.31 1.72 -1.45
C LEU A 7 -8.51 1.46 -0.53
N ALA A 8 -9.33 0.45 -0.83
CA ALA A 8 -10.43 0.04 0.03
C ALA A 8 -9.94 -0.41 1.41
N PHE A 9 -8.82 -1.14 1.47
CA PHE A 9 -8.16 -1.50 2.71
C PHE A 9 -7.67 -0.26 3.47
N SER A 10 -7.04 0.70 2.79
CA SER A 10 -6.56 1.95 3.39
C SER A 10 -7.70 2.74 4.04
N VAL A 11 -8.84 2.87 3.36
CA VAL A 11 -10.04 3.52 3.90
C VAL A 11 -10.58 2.76 5.12
N LYS A 12 -10.69 1.43 5.03
CA LYS A 12 -11.17 0.59 6.13
C LYS A 12 -10.28 0.71 7.38
N GLN A 13 -8.98 0.88 7.19
CA GLN A 13 -8.01 1.07 8.27
C GLN A 13 -7.92 2.52 8.79
N GLY A 14 -8.70 3.45 8.23
CA GLY A 14 -8.63 4.87 8.63
C GLY A 14 -7.31 5.53 8.23
N SER A 15 -6.67 5.04 7.17
CA SER A 15 -5.38 5.56 6.72
C SER A 15 -5.52 6.87 5.95
N SER A 16 -4.56 7.79 6.15
CA SER A 16 -4.44 9.02 5.37
C SER A 16 -3.74 8.82 4.03
N ASP A 17 -2.78 7.89 3.97
CA ASP A 17 -1.89 7.71 2.82
C ASP A 17 -1.66 6.22 2.53
N LEU A 18 -1.74 5.86 1.25
CA LEU A 18 -1.24 4.59 0.73
C LEU A 18 0.12 4.84 0.07
N HIS A 19 1.15 4.14 0.54
CA HIS A 19 2.51 4.21 0.02
C HIS A 19 2.86 2.94 -0.76
N LEU A 20 3.24 3.11 -2.03
CA LEU A 20 3.76 2.06 -2.90
C LEU A 20 5.22 2.35 -3.21
N SER A 21 6.10 1.35 -3.02
CA SER A 21 7.52 1.46 -3.32
C SER A 21 8.03 0.12 -3.81
N ALA A 22 8.78 0.14 -4.91
CA ALA A 22 9.40 -1.07 -5.45
C ALA A 22 10.38 -1.67 -4.43
N GLY A 23 10.39 -3.00 -4.33
CA GLY A 23 11.21 -3.76 -3.37
C GLY A 23 10.71 -3.67 -1.93
N LEU A 24 9.50 -3.17 -1.69
CA LEU A 24 8.87 -3.11 -0.37
C LEU A 24 7.42 -3.57 -0.43
N PRO A 25 6.84 -4.06 0.67
CA PRO A 25 5.39 -4.25 0.75
C PRO A 25 4.68 -2.89 0.73
N PRO A 26 3.43 -2.80 0.25
CA PRO A 26 2.57 -1.64 0.45
C PRO A 26 2.53 -1.21 1.91
N MET A 27 2.55 0.10 2.14
CA MET A 27 2.49 0.67 3.48
C MET A 27 1.33 1.65 3.57
N ILE A 28 0.75 1.75 4.76
CA ILE A 28 -0.33 2.71 5.05
C ILE A 28 0.08 3.61 6.21
N ARG A 29 -0.33 4.88 6.17
CA ARG A 29 -0.17 5.79 7.30
C ARG A 29 -1.45 5.82 8.13
N VAL A 30 -1.40 5.38 9.38
CA VAL A 30 -2.54 5.40 10.31
C VAL A 30 -2.10 6.11 11.58
N ASP A 31 -2.85 7.14 12.00
CA ASP A 31 -2.55 7.96 13.18
C ASP A 31 -1.13 8.56 13.19
N GLY A 32 -0.58 8.85 11.99
CA GLY A 32 0.77 9.39 11.82
C GLY A 32 1.86 8.35 11.58
N ASP A 33 1.61 7.09 11.96
CA ASP A 33 2.58 5.99 11.85
C ASP A 33 2.48 5.25 10.51
N VAL A 34 3.63 4.97 9.89
CA VAL A 34 3.70 4.15 8.67
C VAL A 34 3.79 2.67 9.05
N LYS A 35 2.84 1.86 8.56
CA LYS A 35 2.74 0.43 8.83
C LYS A 35 2.76 -0.35 7.53
N ARG A 36 3.52 -1.45 7.49
CA ARG A 36 3.55 -2.39 6.35
C ARG A 36 2.28 -3.23 6.35
N ILE A 37 1.68 -3.39 5.18
CA ILE A 37 0.63 -4.37 4.95
C ILE A 37 1.28 -5.74 4.85
N ASN A 38 0.67 -6.76 5.45
CA ASN A 38 1.21 -8.13 5.47
C ASN A 38 0.96 -8.84 4.13
N VAL A 39 1.65 -8.37 3.10
CA VAL A 39 1.70 -8.95 1.76
C VAL A 39 3.15 -8.96 1.26
N PRO A 40 3.48 -9.73 0.22
CA PRO A 40 4.82 -9.73 -0.35
C PRO A 40 5.26 -8.34 -0.84
N GLU A 41 6.57 -8.20 -0.99
CA GLU A 41 7.16 -7.03 -1.64
C GLU A 41 6.67 -6.92 -3.09
N MET A 42 6.47 -5.70 -3.54
CA MET A 42 6.10 -5.42 -4.93
C MET A 42 7.35 -5.07 -5.73
N ASP A 43 7.50 -5.65 -6.91
CA ASP A 43 8.56 -5.27 -7.84
C ASP A 43 8.26 -3.93 -8.54
N HIS A 44 9.23 -3.43 -9.30
CA HIS A 44 9.10 -2.15 -9.99
C HIS A 44 7.95 -2.12 -11.01
N THR A 45 7.76 -3.22 -11.75
CA THR A 45 6.70 -3.34 -12.75
C THR A 45 5.31 -3.34 -12.09
N GLN A 46 5.14 -4.10 -11.01
CA GLN A 46 3.90 -4.16 -10.25
C GLN A 46 3.50 -2.82 -9.65
N VAL A 47 4.47 -2.03 -9.17
CA VAL A 47 4.18 -0.67 -8.66
C VAL A 47 3.83 0.28 -9.80
N HIS A 48 4.52 0.19 -10.93
CA HIS A 48 4.26 1.04 -12.10
C HIS A 48 2.87 0.78 -12.69
N ASP A 49 2.44 -0.48 -12.77
CA ASP A 49 1.13 -0.88 -13.31
C ASP A 49 -0.07 -0.37 -12.47
N MET A 50 0.18 0.14 -11.25
CA MET A 50 -0.86 0.65 -10.36
C MET A 50 -1.07 2.17 -10.43
N VAL A 51 -0.32 2.89 -11.27
CA VAL A 51 -0.34 4.36 -11.38
C VAL A 51 -0.57 4.83 -12.81
#